data_AF-A0A2M8G4U2-F1
#
_entry.id   AF-A0A2M8G4U2-F1
#
_cell.length_a   1.000
_cell.length_b   1.000
_cell.length_c   1.000
_cell.angle_alpha   90.00
_cell.angle_beta   90.00
_cell.angle_gamma   90.00
#
_symmetry.space_group_name_H-M   'P 1'
#
loop_
_entity.id
_entity.type
_entity.pdbx_description
1 polymer ?
#
loop_
_entity_poly.entity_id
_entity_poly.type
_entity_poly.pdbx_seq_one_letter_code
_entity_poly.pdbx_strand_id
1 'polypeptide(L)'
;MKFLFLLITFYLLPMTATALAVEQMNSNSYKIRWPNLNMTSGSKSSDNYNILDTVGQTAPGEYDSAGFKVKAGFPYIKTIIPFSFTISDLSMDFGSLAPGIFSTQTNTLTVSSGGANGYAVTAAENNPLTIQAGSATIPDTTCNNGSC
;
A
#
# COMPACT_ATOMS: atom_id res chain seq x y z
N MET A 1 21.24 23.50 61.72
CA MET A 1 21.26 22.81 60.41
C MET A 1 19.87 22.46 59.87
N LYS A 2 18.95 21.87 60.65
CA LYS A 2 17.59 21.51 60.19
C LYS A 2 16.71 22.69 59.74
N PHE A 3 16.84 23.86 60.39
CA PHE A 3 16.05 25.05 60.03
C PHE A 3 16.48 25.69 58.70
N LEU A 4 17.79 25.66 58.40
CA LEU A 4 18.34 26.16 57.14
C LEU A 4 17.94 25.26 55.95
N PHE A 5 17.88 23.95 56.18
CA PHE A 5 17.41 22.99 55.19
C PHE A 5 15.94 23.23 54.83
N LEU A 6 15.10 23.54 55.83
CA LEU A 6 13.67 23.82 55.65
C LEU A 6 13.43 25.10 54.82
N LEU A 7 14.21 26.15 55.09
CA LEU A 7 14.21 27.40 54.33
C LEU A 7 14.64 27.21 52.87
N ILE A 8 15.66 26.39 52.63
CA ILE A 8 16.12 26.07 51.27
C ILE A 8 15.05 25.27 50.50
N THR A 9 14.40 24.28 51.12
CA THR A 9 13.29 23.56 50.48
C THR A 9 12.07 24.45 50.22
N PHE A 10 11.76 25.41 51.10
CA PHE A 10 10.64 26.34 50.90
C PHE A 10 10.94 27.35 49.79
N TYR A 11 12.20 27.79 49.66
CA TYR A 11 12.65 28.70 48.61
C TYR A 11 12.74 28.05 47.23
N LEU A 12 12.99 26.73 47.16
CA LEU A 12 13.05 25.97 45.91
C LEU A 12 11.70 25.42 45.43
N LEU A 13 10.64 25.48 46.27
CA LEU A 13 9.31 24.98 45.94
C LEU A 13 8.60 25.68 44.74
N PRO A 14 8.79 26.98 44.44
CA PRO A 14 8.12 27.62 43.31
C PRO A 14 8.79 27.36 41.95
N MET A 15 9.88 26.57 41.87
CA MET A 15 10.52 26.19 40.60
C MET A 15 9.88 24.96 39.93
N THR A 16 8.76 24.44 40.42
CA THR A 16 7.96 23.49 39.64
C THR A 16 7.22 24.27 38.57
N ALA A 17 7.73 24.25 37.34
CA ALA A 17 7.10 24.81 36.17
C ALA A 17 5.60 24.46 36.17
N THR A 18 4.74 25.46 36.29
CA THR A 18 3.31 25.27 36.10
C THR A 18 3.10 24.87 34.65
N ALA A 19 2.65 23.63 34.42
CA ALA A 19 2.12 23.26 33.13
C ALA A 19 0.95 24.22 32.84
N LEU A 20 1.16 25.17 31.94
CA LEU A 20 0.11 26.11 31.53
C LEU A 20 -0.95 25.31 30.77
N ALA A 21 -2.00 24.89 31.48
CA ALA A 21 -3.22 24.44 30.85
C ALA A 21 -3.82 25.63 30.10
N VAL A 22 -3.82 25.57 28.77
CA VAL A 22 -4.36 26.65 27.93
C VAL A 22 -5.89 26.56 27.97
N GLU A 23 -6.51 27.34 28.87
CA GLU A 23 -7.98 27.47 28.97
C GLU A 23 -8.58 28.08 27.69
N GLN A 24 -7.81 28.91 26.98
CA GLN A 24 -8.31 29.70 25.87
C GLN A 24 -7.29 29.85 24.73
N MET A 25 -7.72 29.55 23.50
CA MET A 25 -6.97 29.83 22.26
C MET A 25 -7.58 31.05 21.56
N ASN A 26 -6.76 32.04 21.21
CA ASN A 26 -7.20 33.29 20.57
C ASN A 26 -6.50 33.52 19.24
N SER A 27 -7.23 34.09 18.29
CA SER A 27 -6.72 34.75 17.08
C SER A 27 -7.44 36.09 16.91
N ASN A 28 -7.04 36.89 15.91
CA ASN A 28 -7.69 38.18 15.63
C ASN A 28 -9.20 38.04 15.32
N SER A 29 -9.67 36.83 14.97
CA SER A 29 -11.05 36.59 14.56
C SER A 29 -11.79 35.57 15.43
N TYR A 30 -11.10 34.79 16.27
CA TYR A 30 -11.73 33.71 17.05
C TYR A 30 -11.18 33.60 18.46
N LYS A 31 -12.05 33.25 19.40
CA LYS A 31 -11.70 32.94 20.80
C LYS A 31 -12.36 31.61 21.18
N ILE A 32 -11.54 30.58 21.40
CA ILE A 32 -11.98 29.24 21.79
C ILE A 32 -11.67 29.08 23.28
N ARG A 33 -12.69 28.84 24.10
CA ARG A 33 -12.55 28.58 25.55
C ARG A 33 -12.89 27.13 25.84
N TRP A 34 -12.16 26.51 26.77
CA TRP A 34 -12.31 25.10 27.14
C TRP A 34 -12.31 24.16 25.93
N PRO A 35 -11.29 24.24 25.06
CA PRO A 35 -11.26 23.40 23.88
C PRO A 35 -11.18 21.93 24.29
N ASN A 36 -12.07 21.12 23.72
CA ASN A 36 -11.97 19.68 23.79
C ASN A 36 -11.56 19.15 22.41
N LEU A 37 -10.28 18.82 22.25
CA LEU A 37 -9.74 18.20 21.05
C LEU A 37 -9.62 16.69 21.31
N ASN A 38 -10.66 15.94 20.96
CA ASN A 38 -10.62 14.49 21.05
C ASN A 38 -10.16 13.88 19.73
N MET A 39 -9.25 12.94 19.83
CA MET A 39 -8.80 12.08 18.74
C MET A 39 -8.85 10.64 19.25
N THR A 40 -9.39 9.74 18.44
CA THR A 40 -9.44 8.30 18.76
C THR A 40 -8.77 7.53 17.64
N SER A 41 -7.97 6.54 18.01
CA SER A 41 -7.40 5.56 17.09
C SER A 41 -7.24 4.22 17.79
N GLY A 42 -7.22 3.15 17.01
CA GLY A 42 -6.91 1.81 17.52
C GLY A 42 -7.78 0.72 16.94
N SER A 43 -7.34 -0.52 17.16
CA SER A 43 -8.05 -1.72 16.75
C SER A 43 -9.16 -2.04 17.74
N LYS A 44 -10.39 -2.17 17.24
CA LYS A 44 -11.57 -2.59 17.99
C LYS A 44 -11.99 -3.96 17.45
N SER A 45 -11.90 -4.98 18.28
CA SER A 45 -12.27 -6.34 17.92
C SER A 45 -13.49 -6.81 18.71
N SER A 46 -14.34 -7.60 18.06
CA SER A 46 -15.42 -8.40 18.64
C SER A 46 -15.36 -9.79 18.02
N ASP A 47 -16.21 -10.72 18.47
CA ASP A 47 -16.24 -12.10 17.98
C ASP A 47 -16.44 -12.18 16.45
N ASN A 48 -17.14 -11.20 15.87
CA ASN A 48 -17.53 -11.20 14.46
C ASN A 48 -16.80 -10.15 13.58
N TYR A 49 -16.03 -9.24 14.18
CA TYR A 49 -15.38 -8.19 13.38
C TYR A 49 -14.13 -7.65 14.05
N ASN A 50 -13.21 -7.17 13.21
CA ASN A 50 -12.07 -6.38 13.63
C ASN A 50 -12.07 -5.10 12.81
N ILE A 51 -12.23 -3.96 13.47
CA ILE A 51 -12.29 -2.63 12.85
C ILE A 51 -11.11 -1.84 13.38
N LEU A 52 -10.32 -1.28 12.46
CA LEU A 52 -9.30 -0.31 12.79
C LEU A 52 -9.88 1.09 12.59
N ASP A 53 -10.00 1.84 13.68
CA ASP A 53 -10.62 3.15 13.70
C ASP A 53 -9.57 4.27 13.80
N THR A 54 -9.82 5.39 13.14
CA THR A 54 -9.04 6.63 13.23
C THR A 54 -9.98 7.81 13.00
N VAL A 55 -10.26 8.60 14.05
CA VAL A 55 -11.14 9.77 14.00
C VAL A 55 -10.41 11.01 14.50
N GLY A 56 -10.56 12.11 13.77
CA GLY A 56 -10.16 13.44 14.24
C GLY A 56 -8.65 13.68 14.23
N GLN A 57 -7.94 13.22 13.20
CA GLN A 57 -6.50 13.42 13.13
C GLN A 57 -6.14 14.87 12.75
N THR A 58 -5.41 15.55 13.62
CA THR A 58 -4.68 16.78 13.26
C THR A 58 -3.32 16.42 12.66
N ALA A 59 -2.99 17.01 11.51
CA ALA A 59 -1.74 16.79 10.78
C ALA A 59 -1.53 15.33 10.31
N PRO A 60 -2.33 14.84 9.34
CA PRO A 60 -1.98 13.65 8.59
C PRO A 60 -0.82 13.94 7.64
N GLY A 61 0.08 12.97 7.45
CA GLY A 61 1.21 13.10 6.56
C GLY A 61 2.34 12.11 6.81
N GLU A 62 3.29 12.12 5.90
CA GLU A 62 4.58 11.47 6.06
C GLU A 62 5.57 12.51 6.60
N TYR A 63 6.15 12.21 7.77
CA TYR A 63 7.16 13.01 8.43
C TYR A 63 8.48 12.24 8.38
N ASP A 64 9.52 12.90 7.87
CA ASP A 64 10.84 12.32 7.69
C ASP A 64 11.85 13.10 8.52
N SER A 65 12.70 12.39 9.25
CA SER A 65 13.85 12.95 9.96
C SER A 65 14.95 11.90 10.04
N ALA A 66 16.17 12.31 10.38
CA ALA A 66 17.39 11.50 10.25
C ALA A 66 17.28 10.14 10.96
N GLY A 67 16.95 9.09 10.18
CA GLY A 67 16.83 7.71 10.63
C GLY A 67 15.42 7.22 10.94
N PHE A 68 14.38 8.05 10.81
CA PHE A 68 13.00 7.66 11.07
C PHE A 68 12.00 8.34 10.15
N LYS A 69 11.09 7.53 9.60
CA LYS A 69 9.93 7.97 8.83
C LYS A 69 8.67 7.61 9.61
N VAL A 70 7.88 8.62 9.97
CA VAL A 70 6.58 8.45 10.63
C VAL A 70 5.49 8.77 9.63
N LYS A 71 4.61 7.81 9.37
CA LYS A 71 3.41 8.06 8.57
C LYS A 71 2.22 8.14 9.50
N ALA A 72 1.73 9.35 9.75
CA ALA A 72 0.55 9.58 10.55
C ALA A 72 -0.66 9.68 9.60
N GLY A 73 -1.70 8.88 9.82
CA GLY A 73 -2.81 8.82 8.86
C GLY A 73 -3.87 7.81 9.24
N PHE A 74 -4.91 7.72 8.39
CA PHE A 74 -5.66 6.47 8.22
C PHE A 74 -4.65 5.33 8.02
N PRO A 75 -4.85 4.16 8.65
CA PRO A 75 -3.94 3.04 8.51
C PRO A 75 -3.79 2.73 7.02
N TYR A 76 -2.58 2.87 6.51
CA TYR A 76 -2.27 2.39 5.17
C TYR A 76 -2.70 0.93 5.14
N ILE A 77 -3.60 0.59 4.21
CA ILE A 77 -3.85 -0.79 3.85
C ILE A 77 -2.48 -1.32 3.45
N LYS A 78 -1.83 -2.07 4.34
CA LYS A 78 -0.67 -2.84 3.94
C LYS A 78 -1.20 -3.73 2.83
N THR A 79 -0.61 -3.64 1.64
CA THR A 79 -0.87 -4.60 0.57
C THR A 79 -0.35 -5.94 1.06
N ILE A 80 -1.19 -6.65 1.82
CA ILE A 80 -0.91 -7.97 2.41
C ILE A 80 -0.98 -9.04 1.31
N ILE A 81 -1.60 -8.71 0.17
CA ILE A 81 -1.80 -9.63 -0.94
C ILE A 81 -0.76 -9.30 -2.02
N PRO A 82 0.32 -10.09 -2.15
CA PRO A 82 1.30 -9.86 -3.21
C PRO A 82 0.64 -10.07 -4.57
N PHE A 83 0.99 -9.20 -5.52
CA PHE A 83 0.70 -9.47 -6.93
C PHE A 83 1.60 -10.62 -7.38
N SER A 84 1.00 -11.69 -7.87
CA SER A 84 1.72 -12.85 -8.40
C SER A 84 1.01 -13.43 -9.60
N PHE A 85 1.76 -14.10 -10.46
CA PHE A 85 1.19 -14.86 -11.56
C PHE A 85 2.01 -16.12 -11.82
N THR A 86 1.38 -17.10 -12.47
CA THR A 86 2.02 -18.33 -12.94
C THR A 86 1.58 -18.59 -14.37
N ILE A 87 2.47 -19.17 -15.17
CA ILE A 87 2.22 -19.61 -16.55
C ILE A 87 2.39 -21.12 -16.53
N SER A 88 1.45 -21.89 -17.10
CA SER A 88 1.52 -23.35 -17.07
C SER A 88 2.76 -23.87 -17.79
N ASP A 89 3.07 -23.29 -18.95
CA ASP A 89 4.15 -23.75 -19.81
C ASP A 89 4.98 -22.57 -20.35
N LEU A 90 6.30 -22.61 -20.14
CA LEU A 90 7.23 -21.59 -20.67
C LEU A 90 7.68 -21.89 -22.11
N SER A 91 7.43 -23.12 -22.57
CA SER A 91 7.73 -23.59 -23.92
C SER A 91 6.60 -24.49 -24.36
N MET A 92 6.05 -24.23 -25.54
CA MET A 92 5.03 -25.08 -26.16
C MET A 92 5.64 -25.76 -27.38
N ASP A 93 5.67 -27.08 -27.37
CA ASP A 93 6.04 -27.87 -28.53
C ASP A 93 4.78 -28.15 -29.36
N PHE A 94 4.79 -27.73 -30.62
CA PHE A 94 3.71 -28.00 -31.58
C PHE A 94 3.92 -29.33 -32.33
N GLY A 95 5.03 -30.03 -32.08
CA GLY A 95 5.41 -31.27 -32.76
C GLY A 95 5.75 -31.05 -34.23
N SER A 96 5.44 -32.05 -35.06
CA SER A 96 5.64 -31.96 -36.50
C SER A 96 4.50 -31.17 -37.15
N LEU A 97 4.85 -30.07 -37.81
CA LEU A 97 3.92 -29.21 -38.54
C LEU A 97 3.93 -29.54 -40.03
N ALA A 98 2.75 -29.64 -40.64
CA ALA A 98 2.57 -29.88 -42.07
C ALA A 98 1.84 -28.69 -42.73
N PRO A 99 2.20 -28.29 -43.96
CA PRO A 99 1.53 -27.21 -44.67
C PRO A 99 0.01 -27.44 -44.78
N GLY A 100 -0.77 -26.40 -44.47
CA GLY A 100 -2.24 -26.44 -44.56
C GLY A 100 -2.96 -27.18 -43.42
N ILE A 101 -2.22 -27.69 -42.42
CA ILE A 101 -2.79 -28.32 -41.22
C ILE A 101 -2.55 -27.42 -40.01
N PHE A 102 -3.62 -27.02 -39.34
CA PHE A 102 -3.56 -26.20 -38.13
C PHE A 102 -3.33 -27.08 -36.89
N SER A 103 -2.48 -26.60 -35.98
CA SER A 103 -2.27 -27.19 -34.66
C SER A 103 -2.53 -26.12 -33.61
N THR A 104 -3.27 -26.46 -32.55
CA THR A 104 -3.64 -25.54 -31.48
C THR A 104 -3.10 -26.06 -30.16
N GLN A 105 -2.38 -25.19 -29.44
CA GLN A 105 -1.93 -25.43 -28.08
C GLN A 105 -2.55 -24.40 -27.14
N THR A 106 -2.69 -24.77 -25.87
CA THR A 106 -3.27 -23.91 -24.82
C THR A 106 -2.26 -23.70 -23.71
N ASN A 107 -2.16 -22.47 -23.22
CA ASN A 107 -1.34 -22.11 -22.07
C ASN A 107 -2.21 -21.35 -21.06
N THR A 108 -2.05 -21.64 -19.77
CA THR A 108 -2.86 -21.04 -18.71
C THR A 108 -2.05 -20.03 -17.91
N LEU A 109 -2.42 -18.75 -18.00
CA LEU A 109 -1.92 -17.69 -17.12
C LEU A 109 -2.87 -17.54 -15.91
N THR A 110 -2.38 -17.86 -14.72
CA THR A 110 -3.12 -17.65 -13.46
C THR A 110 -2.58 -16.42 -12.75
N VAL A 111 -3.42 -15.41 -12.54
CA VAL A 111 -3.06 -14.17 -11.84
C VAL A 111 -3.72 -14.13 -10.46
N SER A 112 -2.93 -13.84 -9.44
CA SER A 112 -3.39 -13.54 -8.09
C SER A 112 -3.01 -12.10 -7.74
N SER A 113 -3.97 -11.20 -7.89
CA SER A 113 -3.92 -9.82 -7.44
C SER A 113 -5.01 -9.64 -6.39
N GLY A 114 -4.69 -9.11 -5.20
CA GLY A 114 -5.72 -8.75 -4.22
C GLY A 114 -6.74 -7.75 -4.75
N GLY A 115 -7.64 -7.28 -3.89
CA GLY A 115 -8.77 -6.40 -4.28
C GLY A 115 -8.43 -4.98 -4.73
N ALA A 116 -7.16 -4.61 -4.96
CA ALA A 116 -6.77 -3.23 -5.27
C ALA A 116 -6.15 -3.10 -6.68
N ASN A 117 -6.68 -2.15 -7.46
CA ASN A 117 -6.20 -1.65 -8.76
C ASN A 117 -6.34 -2.55 -10.01
N GLY A 118 -6.87 -3.77 -9.89
CA GLY A 118 -7.11 -4.65 -11.06
C GLY A 118 -5.83 -5.01 -11.82
N TYR A 119 -5.98 -5.69 -12.96
CA TYR A 119 -4.86 -6.03 -13.84
C TYR A 119 -5.31 -6.10 -15.30
N ALA A 120 -4.36 -5.91 -16.22
CA ALA A 120 -4.54 -6.15 -17.64
C ALA A 120 -3.52 -7.18 -18.11
N VAL A 121 -3.96 -8.10 -18.97
CA VAL A 121 -3.09 -9.09 -19.60
C VAL A 121 -3.05 -8.78 -21.08
N THR A 122 -1.85 -8.63 -21.64
CA THR A 122 -1.62 -8.48 -23.07
C THR A 122 -0.74 -9.62 -23.55
N ALA A 123 -0.98 -10.06 -24.78
CA ALA A 123 -0.12 -11.01 -25.48
C ALA A 123 0.29 -10.37 -26.81
N ALA A 124 1.55 -10.54 -27.18
CA ALA A 124 2.10 -10.06 -28.43
C ALA A 124 3.07 -11.10 -28.98
N GLU A 125 3.10 -11.21 -30.30
CA GLU A 125 4.09 -12.01 -31.01
C GLU A 125 5.41 -11.25 -31.08
N ASN A 126 6.52 -11.96 -30.83
CA ASN A 126 7.87 -11.39 -30.96
C ASN A 126 8.45 -11.60 -32.36
N ASN A 127 8.20 -12.77 -32.96
CA ASN A 127 8.58 -13.11 -34.33
C ASN A 127 7.72 -14.27 -34.83
N PRO A 128 7.56 -14.41 -36.17
CA PRO A 128 6.92 -15.57 -36.77
C PRO A 128 7.60 -16.87 -36.35
N LEU A 129 6.83 -17.95 -36.26
CA LEU A 129 7.38 -19.26 -35.87
C LEU A 129 8.49 -19.68 -36.84
N THR A 130 9.72 -19.77 -36.31
CA THR A 130 10.95 -19.98 -37.09
C THR A 130 11.57 -21.34 -36.74
N ILE A 131 12.12 -22.03 -37.74
CA ILE A 131 12.88 -23.27 -37.50
C ILE A 131 14.11 -23.02 -36.62
N GLN A 132 14.32 -23.85 -35.60
CA GLN A 132 15.37 -23.66 -34.57
C GLN A 132 16.80 -23.53 -35.14
N ALA A 133 17.08 -24.13 -36.30
CA ALA A 133 18.41 -24.17 -36.93
C ALA A 133 18.44 -23.57 -38.35
N GLY A 134 17.56 -22.62 -38.67
CA GLY A 134 17.50 -22.02 -40.00
C GLY A 134 16.76 -20.68 -40.05
N SER A 135 16.43 -20.23 -41.26
CA SER A 135 15.75 -18.95 -41.51
C SER A 135 14.33 -19.10 -42.05
N ALA A 136 13.85 -20.34 -42.23
CA ALA A 136 12.51 -20.58 -42.71
C ALA A 136 11.49 -20.26 -41.60
N THR A 137 10.48 -19.47 -41.95
CA THR A 137 9.41 -19.08 -41.04
C THR A 137 8.06 -19.57 -41.56
N ILE A 138 7.11 -19.78 -40.65
CA ILE A 138 5.70 -19.94 -40.98
C ILE A 138 5.09 -18.53 -41.02
N PRO A 139 4.52 -18.08 -42.15
CA PRO A 139 3.89 -16.77 -42.23
C PRO A 139 2.67 -16.68 -41.31
N ASP A 140 2.49 -15.51 -40.70
CA ASP A 140 1.36 -15.25 -39.80
C ASP A 140 0.04 -15.39 -40.57
N THR A 141 -0.96 -15.92 -39.89
CA THR A 141 -2.31 -15.93 -40.45
C THR A 141 -2.83 -14.51 -40.54
N THR A 142 -3.44 -14.13 -41.66
CA THR A 142 -4.05 -12.78 -41.84
C THR A 142 -5.31 -12.57 -41.00
N CYS A 143 -5.68 -13.56 -40.19
CA CYS A 143 -7.00 -13.74 -39.63
C CYS A 143 -7.03 -13.65 -38.10
N ASN A 144 -6.36 -12.64 -37.57
CA ASN A 144 -6.19 -12.46 -36.12
C ASN A 144 -7.51 -12.19 -35.38
N ASN A 145 -8.59 -11.86 -36.11
CA ASN A 145 -9.94 -11.63 -35.58
C ASN A 145 -10.96 -12.74 -35.93
N GLY A 146 -10.54 -13.87 -36.51
CA GLY A 146 -11.43 -15.01 -36.79
C GLY A 146 -12.44 -14.80 -37.93
N SER A 147 -12.20 -13.85 -38.83
CA SER A 147 -13.02 -13.59 -40.01
C SER A 147 -12.30 -13.99 -41.30
N CYS A 148 -12.14 -15.30 -41.47
CA CYS A 148 -11.69 -16.03 -42.64
C CYS A 148 -12.29 -17.44 -42.52
#